data_AF-A9S623-F1
#
_entry.id   AF-A9S623-F1
#
_cell.length_a   1.000
_cell.length_b   1.000
_cell.length_c   1.000
_cell.angle_alpha   90.00
_cell.angle_beta   90.00
_cell.angle_gamma   90.00
#
_symmetry.space_group_name_H-M   'P 1'
#
loop_
_entity.id
_entity.type
_entity.pdbx_description
1 polymer ?
#
loop_
_entity_poly.entity_id
_entity_poly.type
_entity_poly.pdbx_seq_one_letter_code
_entity_poly.pdbx_strand_id
1 'polypeptide(L)'
;MAGLVYDAPSFPLSPGDNPEQDLPVCLRLISPPATNGFTGLLYNVVMALPALLFLLFLLAHLRSSVRKLLHSQSHIMAAYYAFLWVICVLNICWCLLEIQQAKNHDQETAWNIMSLLTRFGLVLLEVSVVVFMSQGYLISGWDALLRTLLFSGIFATVDAIVKAVYIFGLGIPLFTKQEDAGDWNKWGFWLLQNLFFSAVYVIILALPYTRWRDRLPARPSFYRYVTVLFALNGIEGFGSLLLGIGASFGYCVYGFASFAYYALYPPLLYSTFLSEFLGEEDVQMEDAYYSEMKDAGYFDGDWE
;
A
#
# COMPACT_ATOMS: atom_id res chain seq x y z
N MET A 1 55.17 20.09 -3.14
CA MET A 1 53.94 20.41 -3.89
C MET A 1 52.80 19.98 -2.96
N ALA A 2 52.04 20.85 -2.29
CA ALA A 2 51.31 22.03 -2.79
C ALA A 2 50.49 21.65 -4.03
N GLY A 3 49.16 21.74 -4.07
CA GLY A 3 48.13 22.25 -3.15
C GLY A 3 46.81 22.12 -3.92
N LEU A 4 45.65 21.95 -3.30
CA LEU A 4 44.84 23.05 -2.74
C LEU A 4 43.84 22.44 -1.74
N VAL A 5 43.72 23.05 -0.56
CA VAL A 5 42.54 22.88 0.30
C VAL A 5 41.50 23.89 -0.18
N TYR A 6 40.25 23.45 -0.34
CA TYR A 6 39.12 24.36 -0.53
C TYR A 6 38.58 24.75 0.84
N ASP A 7 38.98 25.91 1.35
CA ASP A 7 38.42 26.49 2.56
C ASP A 7 36.96 26.90 2.31
N ALA A 8 36.02 26.21 2.95
CA ALA A 8 34.63 26.65 3.03
C ALA A 8 34.52 27.77 4.11
N PRO A 9 33.75 28.85 3.88
CA PRO A 9 33.69 29.97 4.81
C PRO A 9 33.03 29.58 6.13
N SER A 10 33.81 29.55 7.21
CA SER A 10 33.34 29.25 8.56
C SER A 10 32.49 30.40 9.11
N PHE A 11 31.17 30.32 8.96
CA PHE A 11 30.24 31.19 9.70
C PHE A 11 30.31 30.87 11.20
N PRO A 12 30.37 31.89 12.08
CA PRO A 12 30.44 31.67 13.52
C PRO A 12 29.09 31.16 14.06
N LEU A 13 29.11 29.98 14.69
CA LEU A 13 27.96 29.41 15.39
C LEU A 13 27.56 30.30 16.56
N SER A 14 26.34 30.81 16.54
CA SER A 14 25.72 31.48 17.69
C SER A 14 25.20 30.41 18.67
N PRO A 15 25.52 30.49 19.98
CA PRO A 15 25.07 29.50 20.95
C PRO A 15 23.61 29.77 21.36
N GLY A 16 22.65 29.21 20.62
CA GLY A 16 21.22 29.37 20.94
C GLY A 16 20.24 28.45 20.20
N ASP A 17 20.51 28.05 18.97
CA ASP A 17 19.53 27.34 18.13
C ASP A 17 19.54 25.81 18.32
N ASN A 18 18.38 25.23 18.64
CA ASN A 18 18.17 23.79 18.66
C ASN A 18 17.88 23.29 17.23
N PRO A 19 18.69 22.38 16.65
CA PRO A 19 18.56 22.01 15.23
C PRO A 19 17.31 21.20 14.87
N GLU A 20 16.51 20.73 15.84
CA GLU A 20 15.25 20.01 15.58
C GLU A 20 14.07 20.91 15.19
N GLN A 21 14.19 22.23 15.35
CA GLN A 21 13.02 23.12 15.38
C GLN A 21 12.47 23.48 13.98
N ASP A 22 13.32 23.56 12.95
CA ASP A 22 12.95 23.92 11.57
C ASP A 22 12.82 22.71 10.61
N LEU A 23 12.57 21.51 11.15
CA LEU A 23 12.28 20.33 10.33
C LEU A 23 10.91 20.51 9.62
N PRO A 24 10.83 20.52 8.27
CA PRO A 24 9.56 20.71 7.59
C PRO A 24 8.61 19.56 7.94
N VAL A 25 7.31 19.87 8.13
CA VAL A 25 6.28 18.90 8.56
C VAL A 25 6.28 17.63 7.71
N CYS A 26 6.61 17.78 6.42
CA CYS A 26 6.82 16.70 5.47
C CYS A 26 7.90 15.67 5.84
N LEU A 27 9.03 16.10 6.41
CA LEU A 27 10.10 15.18 6.81
C LEU A 27 9.65 14.27 7.95
N ARG A 28 8.84 14.81 8.86
CA ARG A 28 8.25 14.05 9.98
C ARG A 28 7.37 12.90 9.48
N LEU A 29 6.77 13.06 8.29
CA LEU A 29 6.00 12.01 7.58
C LEU A 29 6.83 10.83 7.05
N ILE A 30 8.16 10.93 7.05
CA ILE A 30 9.09 9.86 6.62
C ILE A 30 10.03 9.43 7.76
N SER A 31 10.29 10.32 8.73
CA SER A 31 11.15 10.09 9.88
C SER A 31 10.47 10.60 11.15
N PRO A 32 9.91 9.73 12.01
CA PRO A 32 9.23 10.17 13.23
C PRO A 32 10.22 10.90 14.16
N PRO A 33 9.89 12.11 14.66
CA PRO A 33 10.77 12.86 15.55
C PRO A 33 10.83 12.22 16.94
N ALA A 34 12.02 12.17 17.56
CA ALA A 34 12.27 11.59 18.89
C ALA A 34 11.72 12.45 20.06
N THR A 35 10.53 13.01 19.86
CA THR A 35 9.88 13.97 20.76
C THR A 35 9.06 13.24 21.84
N ASN A 36 9.68 13.09 23.01
CA ASN A 36 9.08 12.51 24.21
C ASN A 36 7.98 13.42 24.82
N GLY A 37 6.85 13.57 24.12
CA GLY A 37 5.75 14.45 24.53
C GLY A 37 4.43 14.19 23.80
N PHE A 38 3.38 14.88 24.27
CA PHE A 38 2.00 14.72 23.80
C PHE A 38 1.84 14.90 22.27
N THR A 39 2.59 15.84 21.67
CA THR A 39 2.57 16.10 20.23
C THR A 39 3.08 14.91 19.41
N GLY A 40 4.12 14.19 19.89
CA GLY A 40 4.63 12.98 19.24
C GLY A 40 3.64 11.81 19.35
N LEU A 41 2.98 11.67 20.50
CA LEU A 41 1.93 10.66 20.69
C LEU A 41 0.70 10.94 19.79
N LEU A 42 0.25 12.20 19.71
CA LEU A 42 -0.81 12.60 18.78
C LEU A 42 -0.41 12.33 17.31
N TYR A 43 0.83 12.64 16.95
CA TYR A 43 1.36 12.41 15.61
C TYR A 43 1.30 10.92 15.24
N ASN A 44 1.83 10.04 16.09
CA ASN A 44 1.80 8.58 15.86
C ASN A 44 0.37 8.03 15.82
N VAL A 45 -0.56 8.57 16.63
CA VAL A 45 -1.99 8.22 16.56
C VAL A 45 -2.63 8.66 15.24
N VAL A 46 -2.29 9.83 14.71
CA VAL A 46 -2.78 10.31 13.40
C VAL A 46 -2.23 9.46 12.24
N MET A 47 -0.97 9.01 12.33
CA MET A 47 -0.37 8.10 11.34
C MET A 47 -1.01 6.71 11.39
N ALA A 48 -1.32 6.19 12.59
CA ALA A 48 -2.00 4.89 12.76
C ALA A 48 -3.51 4.93 12.41
N LEU A 49 -4.13 6.12 12.41
CA LEU A 49 -5.59 6.29 12.30
C LEU A 49 -6.23 5.61 11.08
N PRO A 50 -5.67 5.63 9.85
CA PRO A 50 -6.25 4.92 8.70
C PRO A 50 -6.27 3.39 8.90
N ALA A 51 -5.19 2.81 9.43
CA ALA A 51 -5.09 1.38 9.70
C ALA A 51 -6.05 0.95 10.83
N LEU A 52 -6.18 1.77 11.88
CA LEU A 52 -7.12 1.55 12.98
C LEU A 52 -8.58 1.63 12.51
N LEU A 53 -8.95 2.66 11.73
CA LEU A 53 -10.31 2.79 11.16
C LEU A 53 -10.65 1.61 10.25
N PHE A 54 -9.71 1.18 9.39
CA PHE A 54 -9.96 0.07 8.49
C PHE A 54 -10.05 -1.28 9.24
N LEU A 55 -9.24 -1.53 10.27
CA LEU A 55 -9.41 -2.71 11.12
C LEU A 55 -10.72 -2.69 11.91
N LEU A 56 -11.15 -1.54 12.43
CA LEU A 56 -12.46 -1.40 13.09
C LEU A 56 -13.62 -1.67 12.12
N PHE A 57 -13.50 -1.20 10.88
CA PHE A 57 -14.46 -1.49 9.80
C PHE A 57 -14.51 -3.00 9.47
N LEU A 58 -13.35 -3.66 9.35
CA LEU A 58 -13.29 -5.11 9.13
C LEU A 58 -13.84 -5.90 10.33
N LEU A 59 -13.57 -5.49 11.57
CA LEU A 59 -14.14 -6.09 12.78
C LEU A 59 -15.67 -5.99 12.80
N ALA A 60 -16.21 -4.81 12.49
CA ALA A 60 -17.66 -4.58 12.46
C ALA A 60 -18.37 -5.47 11.44
N HIS A 61 -17.78 -5.66 10.26
CA HIS A 61 -18.36 -6.47 9.19
C HIS A 61 -17.98 -7.96 9.25
N LEU A 62 -17.00 -8.36 10.09
CA LEU A 62 -16.42 -9.71 10.16
C LEU A 62 -17.44 -10.83 10.11
N ARG A 63 -18.51 -10.77 10.93
CA ARG A 63 -19.55 -11.80 10.99
C ARG A 63 -20.43 -11.86 9.73
N SER A 64 -20.57 -10.75 9.01
CA SER A 64 -21.28 -10.69 7.73
C SER A 64 -20.39 -11.21 6.60
N SER A 65 -19.20 -10.63 6.44
CA SER A 65 -18.22 -11.03 5.42
C SER A 65 -17.89 -12.53 5.51
N VAL A 66 -17.60 -13.07 6.71
CA VAL A 66 -17.29 -14.50 6.88
C VAL A 66 -18.50 -15.39 6.56
N ARG A 67 -19.73 -15.00 6.91
CA ARG A 67 -20.92 -15.79 6.56
C ARG A 67 -21.11 -15.89 5.05
N LYS A 68 -20.96 -14.76 4.34
CA LYS A 68 -21.02 -14.70 2.88
C LYS A 68 -19.95 -15.57 2.24
N LEU A 69 -18.68 -15.38 2.61
CA LEU A 69 -17.54 -16.17 2.13
C LEU A 69 -17.67 -17.70 2.38
N LEU A 70 -18.39 -18.11 3.43
CA LEU A 70 -18.68 -19.52 3.69
C LEU A 70 -19.84 -20.06 2.83
N HIS A 71 -20.86 -19.25 2.54
CA HIS A 71 -21.97 -19.62 1.66
C HIS A 71 -21.51 -19.68 0.19
N SER A 72 -20.74 -18.67 -0.22
CA SER A 72 -20.02 -18.50 -1.47
C SER A 72 -19.24 -19.72 -1.96
N GLN A 73 -18.55 -20.39 -1.02
CA GLN A 73 -17.45 -21.33 -1.26
C GLN A 73 -16.30 -20.77 -2.14
N SER A 74 -16.24 -19.46 -2.42
CA SER A 74 -15.12 -18.85 -3.14
C SER A 74 -13.84 -18.80 -2.29
N HIS A 75 -13.07 -19.88 -2.34
CA HIS A 75 -11.71 -19.95 -1.78
C HIS A 75 -10.84 -18.76 -2.20
N ILE A 76 -11.10 -18.20 -3.39
CA ILE A 76 -10.46 -17.00 -3.91
C ILE A 76 -10.71 -15.80 -2.99
N MET A 77 -11.97 -15.42 -2.78
CA MET A 77 -12.29 -14.24 -1.99
C MET A 77 -11.94 -14.43 -0.51
N ALA A 78 -12.07 -15.66 0.00
CA ALA A 78 -11.63 -16.01 1.35
C ALA A 78 -10.12 -15.80 1.57
N ALA A 79 -9.28 -16.15 0.60
CA ALA A 79 -7.84 -15.93 0.67
C ALA A 79 -7.49 -14.43 0.66
N TYR A 80 -8.08 -13.64 -0.24
CA TYR A 80 -7.86 -12.18 -0.27
C TYR A 80 -8.34 -11.49 1.00
N TYR A 81 -9.47 -11.92 1.58
CA TYR A 81 -9.94 -11.43 2.87
C TYR A 81 -8.96 -11.77 4.01
N ALA A 82 -8.41 -12.99 4.04
CA ALA A 82 -7.41 -13.40 5.02
C ALA A 82 -6.09 -12.61 4.88
N PHE A 83 -5.63 -12.35 3.65
CA PHE A 83 -4.43 -11.52 3.43
C PHE A 83 -4.65 -10.05 3.83
N LEU A 84 -5.84 -9.48 3.64
CA LEU A 84 -6.16 -8.15 4.19
C LEU A 84 -6.06 -8.13 5.71
N TRP A 85 -6.59 -9.15 6.41
CA TRP A 85 -6.44 -9.26 7.87
C TRP A 85 -4.98 -9.30 8.30
N VAL A 86 -4.14 -10.07 7.59
CA VAL A 86 -2.69 -10.11 7.84
C VAL A 86 -2.05 -8.73 7.62
N ILE A 87 -2.37 -8.02 6.54
CA ILE A 87 -1.81 -6.68 6.28
C ILE A 87 -2.30 -5.64 7.30
N CYS A 88 -3.55 -5.69 7.75
CA CYS A 88 -4.05 -4.83 8.81
C CYS A 88 -3.30 -5.05 10.13
N VAL A 89 -3.03 -6.32 10.48
CA VAL A 89 -2.21 -6.66 11.65
C VAL A 89 -0.76 -6.19 11.46
N LEU A 90 -0.14 -6.40 10.29
CA LEU A 90 1.22 -5.94 9.99
C LEU A 90 1.34 -4.41 10.03
N ASN A 91 0.38 -3.65 9.48
CA ASN A 91 0.34 -2.20 9.57
C ASN A 91 0.24 -1.71 11.03
N ILE A 92 -0.54 -2.38 11.88
CA ILE A 92 -0.64 -2.03 13.31
C ILE A 92 0.62 -2.44 14.07
N CYS A 93 1.22 -3.61 13.79
CA CYS A 93 2.51 -4.01 14.34
C CYS A 93 3.62 -3.03 13.95
N TRP A 94 3.57 -2.48 12.73
CA TRP A 94 4.45 -1.41 12.27
C TRP A 94 4.22 -0.14 13.12
N CYS A 95 3.02 0.45 13.17
CA CYS A 95 2.76 1.64 14.00
C CYS A 95 3.08 1.44 15.51
N LEU A 96 2.93 0.22 16.05
CA LEU A 96 3.32 -0.10 17.43
C LEU A 96 4.85 -0.13 17.61
N LEU A 97 5.60 -0.68 16.66
CA LEU A 97 7.06 -0.64 16.67
C LEU A 97 7.60 0.79 16.49
N GLU A 98 6.87 1.67 15.80
CA GLU A 98 7.24 3.08 15.60
C GLU A 98 7.28 3.82 16.95
N ILE A 99 6.22 3.63 17.73
CA ILE A 99 6.08 4.14 19.11
C ILE A 99 7.14 3.52 20.05
N GLN A 100 7.55 2.27 19.82
CA GLN A 100 8.60 1.61 20.60
C GLN A 100 10.00 2.10 20.23
N GLN A 101 10.32 2.28 18.95
CA GLN A 101 11.62 2.79 18.49
C GLN A 101 11.85 4.24 18.92
N ALA A 102 10.80 5.07 18.89
CA ALA A 102 10.84 6.45 19.42
C ALA A 102 11.18 6.51 20.93
N LYS A 103 10.99 5.41 21.67
CA LYS A 103 11.34 5.26 23.08
C LYS A 103 12.68 4.54 23.30
N ASN A 104 13.00 3.55 22.45
CA ASN A 104 14.15 2.67 22.54
C ASN A 104 14.92 2.65 21.20
N HIS A 105 16.04 3.36 21.11
CA HIS A 105 16.84 3.50 19.88
C HIS A 105 17.43 2.16 19.35
N ASP A 106 17.47 1.11 20.17
CA ASP A 106 18.15 -0.17 19.91
C ASP A 106 17.38 -1.13 18.97
N GLN A 107 16.23 -0.72 18.41
CA GLN A 107 15.29 -1.62 17.69
C GLN A 107 15.23 -1.45 16.16
N GLU A 108 16.21 -0.77 15.55
CA GLU A 108 16.26 -0.49 14.09
C GLU A 108 16.18 -1.74 13.21
N THR A 109 16.73 -2.88 13.66
CA THR A 109 16.69 -4.14 12.91
C THR A 109 15.28 -4.72 12.82
N ALA A 110 14.54 -4.73 13.94
CA ALA A 110 13.15 -5.18 13.99
C ALA A 110 12.23 -4.29 13.13
N TRP A 111 12.49 -2.97 13.13
CA TRP A 111 11.79 -2.02 12.27
C TRP A 111 11.97 -2.32 10.78
N ASN A 112 13.22 -2.46 10.33
CA ASN A 112 13.54 -2.73 8.93
C ASN A 112 12.94 -4.07 8.46
N ILE A 113 12.93 -5.10 9.32
CA ILE A 113 12.28 -6.39 9.03
C ILE A 113 10.76 -6.23 8.91
N MET A 114 10.10 -5.50 9.83
CA MET A 114 8.65 -5.28 9.77
C MET A 114 8.26 -4.48 8.52
N SER A 115 8.99 -3.40 8.20
CA SER A 115 8.73 -2.58 7.02
C SER A 115 8.88 -3.38 5.71
N LEU A 116 9.91 -4.24 5.62
CA LEU A 116 10.11 -5.16 4.50
C LEU A 116 8.95 -6.14 4.37
N LEU A 117 8.52 -6.76 5.47
CA LEU A 117 7.42 -7.73 5.52
C LEU A 117 6.07 -7.10 5.12
N THR A 118 5.80 -5.88 5.61
CA THR A 118 4.59 -5.12 5.25
C THR A 118 4.58 -4.74 3.76
N ARG A 119 5.68 -4.19 3.20
CA ARG A 119 5.72 -3.86 1.76
C ARG A 119 5.70 -5.12 0.89
N PHE A 120 6.30 -6.23 1.32
CA PHE A 120 6.14 -7.54 0.65
C PHE A 120 4.67 -7.96 0.58
N GLY A 121 3.93 -7.92 1.70
CA GLY A 121 2.51 -8.27 1.74
C GLY A 121 1.64 -7.38 0.84
N LEU A 122 1.93 -6.07 0.81
CA LEU A 122 1.25 -5.12 -0.08
C LEU A 122 1.54 -5.42 -1.56
N VAL A 123 2.80 -5.59 -1.96
CA VAL A 123 3.18 -5.91 -3.35
C VAL A 123 2.65 -7.28 -3.80
N LEU A 124 2.62 -8.27 -2.90
CA LEU A 124 2.01 -9.59 -3.12
C LEU A 124 0.52 -9.45 -3.49
N LEU A 125 -0.23 -8.64 -2.74
CA LEU A 125 -1.64 -8.36 -3.05
C LEU A 125 -1.81 -7.51 -4.30
N GLU A 126 -0.96 -6.50 -4.51
CA GLU A 126 -1.09 -5.59 -5.64
C GLU A 126 -0.92 -6.35 -6.96
N VAL A 127 0.15 -7.13 -7.08
CA VAL A 127 0.38 -7.92 -8.28
C VAL A 127 -0.63 -9.08 -8.40
N SER A 128 -1.06 -9.73 -7.30
CA SER A 128 -2.07 -10.80 -7.43
C SER A 128 -3.45 -10.29 -7.81
N VAL A 129 -3.91 -9.16 -7.27
CA VAL A 129 -5.21 -8.57 -7.63
C VAL A 129 -5.18 -8.08 -9.09
N VAL A 130 -4.12 -7.39 -9.51
CA VAL A 130 -3.96 -6.96 -10.91
C VAL A 130 -3.93 -8.16 -11.86
N VAL A 131 -3.15 -9.20 -11.55
CA VAL A 131 -3.02 -10.40 -12.40
C VAL A 131 -4.27 -11.28 -12.37
N PHE A 132 -5.02 -11.32 -11.27
CA PHE A 132 -6.31 -12.02 -11.18
C PHE A 132 -7.41 -11.29 -11.96
N MET A 133 -7.59 -9.99 -11.71
CA MET A 133 -8.58 -9.19 -12.43
C MET A 133 -8.32 -9.17 -13.93
N SER A 134 -7.07 -9.01 -14.37
CA SER A 134 -6.71 -8.94 -15.81
C SER A 134 -6.93 -10.26 -16.57
N GLN A 135 -7.04 -11.41 -15.92
CA GLN A 135 -7.42 -12.67 -16.57
C GLN A 135 -8.95 -12.80 -16.79
N GLY A 136 -9.74 -11.97 -16.11
CA GLY A 136 -11.18 -12.11 -16.03
C GLY A 136 -11.62 -13.38 -15.30
N TYR A 137 -12.94 -13.57 -15.15
CA TYR A 137 -13.51 -14.74 -14.44
C TYR A 137 -13.42 -16.06 -15.24
N LEU A 138 -12.64 -16.09 -16.32
CA LEU A 138 -12.54 -17.19 -17.30
C LEU A 138 -11.92 -18.47 -16.72
N ILE A 139 -11.26 -18.39 -15.56
CA ILE A 139 -10.72 -19.53 -14.82
C ILE A 139 -11.00 -19.31 -13.31
N SER A 140 -12.26 -19.20 -12.89
CA SER A 140 -12.56 -19.16 -11.46
C SER A 140 -12.38 -20.55 -10.83
N GLY A 141 -11.28 -20.74 -10.10
CA GLY A 141 -10.92 -22.00 -9.46
C GLY A 141 -9.63 -21.91 -8.65
N TRP A 142 -9.38 -22.93 -7.82
CA TRP A 142 -8.22 -23.02 -6.92
C TRP A 142 -6.87 -22.89 -7.66
N ASP A 143 -6.75 -23.51 -8.84
CA ASP A 143 -5.53 -23.50 -9.65
C ASP A 143 -5.20 -22.10 -10.21
N ALA A 144 -6.22 -21.31 -10.53
CA ALA A 144 -6.02 -19.95 -11.00
C ALA A 144 -5.53 -19.04 -9.88
N LEU A 145 -6.13 -19.13 -8.69
CA LEU A 145 -5.64 -18.45 -7.49
C LEU A 145 -4.20 -18.88 -7.16
N LEU A 146 -3.90 -20.18 -7.18
CA LEU A 146 -2.53 -20.64 -6.92
C LEU A 146 -1.56 -20.08 -7.95
N ARG A 147 -1.96 -20.02 -9.23
CA ARG A 147 -1.14 -19.46 -10.30
C ARG A 147 -0.95 -17.94 -10.17
N THR A 148 -1.96 -17.17 -9.77
CA THR A 148 -1.82 -15.72 -9.57
C THR A 148 -0.99 -15.40 -8.32
N LEU A 149 -1.25 -16.08 -7.20
CA LEU A 149 -0.50 -15.92 -5.95
C LEU A 149 0.95 -16.44 -6.05
N LEU A 150 1.22 -17.50 -6.84
CA LEU A 150 2.57 -17.97 -7.07
C LEU A 150 3.34 -17.03 -8.00
N PHE A 151 2.70 -16.49 -9.05
CA PHE A 151 3.33 -15.49 -9.91
C PHE A 151 3.63 -14.19 -9.15
N SER A 152 2.65 -13.64 -8.43
CA SER A 152 2.86 -12.44 -7.60
C SER A 152 3.79 -12.70 -6.43
N GLY A 153 3.77 -13.91 -5.86
CA GLY A 153 4.65 -14.33 -4.77
C GLY A 153 6.11 -14.42 -5.20
N ILE A 154 6.40 -14.96 -6.38
CA ILE A 154 7.75 -14.92 -6.98
C ILE A 154 8.16 -13.46 -7.21
N PHE A 155 7.31 -12.64 -7.82
CA PHE A 155 7.61 -11.22 -8.07
C PHE A 155 7.87 -10.44 -6.78
N ALA A 156 6.98 -10.54 -5.78
CA ALA A 156 7.11 -9.88 -4.49
C ALA A 156 8.32 -10.39 -3.70
N THR A 157 8.68 -11.67 -3.82
CA THR A 157 9.90 -12.22 -3.20
C THR A 157 11.15 -11.64 -3.84
N VAL A 158 11.19 -11.48 -5.17
CA VAL A 158 12.31 -10.81 -5.85
C VAL A 158 12.40 -9.34 -5.46
N ASP A 159 11.28 -8.59 -5.46
CA ASP A 159 11.20 -7.20 -4.98
C ASP A 159 11.70 -7.06 -3.53
N ALA A 160 11.27 -7.96 -2.63
CA ALA A 160 11.70 -7.97 -1.23
C ALA A 160 13.17 -8.37 -1.05
N ILE A 161 13.71 -9.31 -1.83
CA ILE A 161 15.13 -9.68 -1.81
C ILE A 161 15.98 -8.50 -2.29
N VAL A 162 15.60 -7.83 -3.38
CA VAL A 162 16.31 -6.64 -3.88
C VAL A 162 16.33 -5.54 -2.82
N LYS A 163 15.18 -5.26 -2.18
CA LYS A 163 15.09 -4.29 -1.07
C LYS A 163 15.90 -4.73 0.15
N ALA A 164 15.92 -6.01 0.51
CA ALA A 164 16.72 -6.52 1.63
C ALA A 164 18.23 -6.39 1.36
N VAL A 165 18.70 -6.70 0.15
CA VAL A 165 20.11 -6.46 -0.26
C VAL A 165 20.43 -4.97 -0.23
N TYR A 166 19.49 -4.11 -0.62
CA TYR A 166 19.66 -2.66 -0.58
C TYR A 166 19.79 -2.12 0.86
N ILE A 167 18.90 -2.54 1.76
CA ILE A 167 18.85 -2.09 3.16
C ILE A 167 20.00 -2.68 3.99
N PHE A 168 20.19 -4.01 3.95
CA PHE A 168 21.14 -4.72 4.82
C PHE A 168 22.53 -4.92 4.18
N GLY A 169 22.62 -4.94 2.85
CA GLY A 169 23.87 -5.17 2.12
C GLY A 169 24.61 -3.89 1.72
N LEU A 170 23.88 -2.85 1.31
CA LEU A 170 24.45 -1.52 1.03
C LEU A 170 24.36 -0.56 2.23
N GLY A 171 23.61 -0.92 3.28
CA GLY A 171 23.49 -0.12 4.50
C GLY A 171 22.69 1.18 4.33
N ILE A 172 21.98 1.35 3.22
CA ILE A 172 21.23 2.58 2.91
C ILE A 172 19.90 2.54 3.70
N PRO A 173 19.69 3.44 4.66
CA PRO A 173 18.54 3.36 5.56
C PRO A 173 17.22 3.59 4.83
N LEU A 174 16.19 2.85 5.23
CA LEU A 174 14.78 3.08 4.86
C LEU A 174 14.32 4.49 5.26
N PHE A 175 14.74 4.93 6.46
CA PHE A 175 14.56 6.30 6.91
C PHE A 175 15.31 7.27 6.02
N THR A 176 14.71 8.44 5.82
CA THR A 176 15.29 9.47 4.97
C THR A 176 15.76 10.65 5.80
N LYS A 177 17.07 10.83 5.93
CA LYS A 177 17.67 11.96 6.62
C LYS A 177 17.61 13.20 5.73
N GLN A 178 17.67 14.39 6.33
CA GLN A 178 17.59 15.66 5.61
C GLN A 178 18.77 15.89 4.64
N GLU A 179 19.88 15.19 4.87
CA GLU A 179 21.10 15.22 4.04
C GLU A 179 21.03 14.26 2.83
N ASP A 180 20.03 13.37 2.75
CA ASP A 180 19.91 12.38 1.67
C ASP A 180 19.48 12.99 0.31
N ALA A 181 19.14 14.28 0.27
CA ALA A 181 18.73 14.97 -0.94
C ALA A 181 19.94 15.16 -1.89
N GLY A 182 19.85 14.59 -3.09
CA GLY A 182 20.94 14.55 -4.07
C GLY A 182 21.63 13.18 -4.22
N ASP A 183 21.37 12.21 -3.33
CA ASP A 183 21.90 10.85 -3.51
C ASP A 183 21.14 10.08 -4.60
N TRP A 184 21.67 10.13 -5.82
CA TRP A 184 21.16 9.37 -6.95
C TRP A 184 21.22 7.85 -6.78
N ASN A 185 22.00 7.31 -5.84
CA ASN A 185 21.97 5.87 -5.55
C ASN A 185 20.64 5.53 -4.87
N LYS A 186 20.34 6.17 -3.73
CA LYS A 186 19.07 6.02 -3.00
C LYS A 186 17.87 6.35 -3.87
N TRP A 187 17.86 7.52 -4.50
CA TRP A 187 16.69 7.98 -5.24
C TRP A 187 16.52 7.32 -6.60
N GLY A 188 17.61 6.96 -7.29
CA GLY A 188 17.55 6.23 -8.54
C GLY A 188 16.87 4.86 -8.40
N PHE A 189 17.09 4.16 -7.28
CA PHE A 189 16.40 2.90 -7.00
C PHE A 189 14.89 3.09 -6.81
N TRP A 190 14.48 4.00 -5.92
CA TRP A 190 13.05 4.27 -5.66
C TRP A 190 12.32 4.84 -6.87
N LEU A 191 13.00 5.69 -7.67
CA LEU A 191 12.50 6.21 -8.93
C LEU A 191 12.30 5.10 -9.97
N LEU A 192 13.29 4.22 -10.16
CA LEU A 192 13.21 3.13 -11.13
C LEU A 192 12.07 2.15 -10.79
N GLN A 193 11.91 1.80 -9.51
CA GLN A 193 10.86 0.88 -9.08
C GLN A 193 9.46 1.50 -9.26
N ASN A 194 9.28 2.77 -8.89
CA ASN A 194 8.02 3.49 -9.09
C ASN A 194 7.70 3.71 -10.58
N LEU A 195 8.70 4.01 -11.42
CA LEU A 195 8.53 4.09 -12.87
C LEU A 195 8.17 2.73 -13.49
N PHE A 196 8.70 1.61 -12.99
CA PHE A 196 8.32 0.27 -13.45
C PHE A 196 6.83 -0.02 -13.18
N PHE A 197 6.36 0.14 -11.94
CA PHE A 197 4.95 -0.04 -11.59
C PHE A 197 4.05 0.92 -12.36
N SER A 198 4.41 2.21 -12.39
CA SER A 198 3.69 3.25 -13.14
C SER A 198 3.56 2.91 -14.64
N ALA A 199 4.64 2.43 -15.29
CA ALA A 199 4.61 2.01 -16.68
C ALA A 199 3.70 0.80 -16.93
N VAL A 200 3.70 -0.20 -16.02
CA VAL A 200 2.78 -1.34 -16.08
C VAL A 200 1.32 -0.85 -15.99
N TYR A 201 1.01 0.09 -15.10
CA TYR A 201 -0.34 0.64 -14.97
C TYR A 201 -0.73 1.52 -16.16
N VAL A 202 0.18 2.31 -16.74
CA VAL A 202 -0.08 3.03 -18.01
C VAL A 202 -0.41 2.06 -19.14
N ILE A 203 0.31 0.94 -19.26
CA ILE A 203 0.01 -0.10 -20.27
C ILE A 203 -1.40 -0.67 -20.04
N ILE A 204 -1.78 -0.99 -18.80
CA ILE A 204 -3.11 -1.50 -18.45
C ILE A 204 -4.22 -0.48 -18.76
N LEU A 205 -4.01 0.81 -18.47
CA LEU A 205 -4.96 1.88 -18.77
C LEU A 205 -5.02 2.22 -20.27
N ALA A 206 -3.94 1.98 -21.03
CA ALA A 206 -3.90 2.18 -22.48
C ALA A 206 -4.59 1.05 -23.25
N LEU A 207 -4.52 -0.20 -22.78
CA LEU A 207 -5.03 -1.38 -23.48
C LEU A 207 -6.50 -1.28 -23.98
N PRO A 208 -7.48 -0.70 -23.24
CA PRO A 208 -8.85 -0.48 -23.72
C PRO A 208 -8.99 0.39 -24.98
N TYR A 209 -8.01 1.25 -25.25
CA TYR A 209 -7.93 2.08 -26.46
C TYR A 209 -7.20 1.38 -27.62
N THR A 210 -6.64 0.19 -27.38
CA THR A 210 -5.93 -0.61 -28.39
C THR A 210 -6.79 -1.76 -28.93
N ARG A 211 -6.30 -2.43 -29.98
CA ARG A 211 -6.89 -3.66 -30.53
C ARG A 211 -6.83 -4.88 -29.60
N TRP A 212 -6.27 -4.76 -28.39
CA TRP A 212 -6.16 -5.85 -27.40
C TRP A 212 -7.20 -5.75 -26.27
N ARG A 213 -8.16 -4.82 -26.39
CA ARG A 213 -9.26 -4.58 -25.41
C ARG A 213 -9.94 -5.88 -24.93
N ASP A 214 -10.16 -6.83 -25.82
CA ASP A 214 -10.89 -8.09 -25.55
C ASP A 214 -10.16 -9.05 -24.59
N ARG A 215 -8.93 -8.72 -24.18
CA ARG A 215 -8.16 -9.48 -23.16
C ARG A 215 -8.30 -8.97 -21.72
N LEU A 216 -9.05 -7.88 -21.47
CA LEU A 216 -9.18 -7.33 -20.12
C LEU A 216 -10.63 -7.37 -19.62
N PRO A 217 -10.85 -7.41 -18.28
CA PRO A 217 -12.18 -7.27 -17.71
C PRO A 217 -12.81 -5.93 -18.14
N ALA A 218 -14.10 -5.96 -18.46
CA ALA A 218 -14.88 -4.77 -18.76
C ALA A 218 -15.36 -3.99 -17.52
N ARG A 219 -14.98 -4.42 -16.31
CA ARG A 219 -15.46 -3.82 -15.04
C ARG A 219 -14.80 -2.46 -14.75
N PRO A 220 -15.59 -1.41 -14.44
CA PRO A 220 -15.05 -0.07 -14.16
C PRO A 220 -14.26 0.02 -12.84
N SER A 221 -14.51 -0.88 -11.88
CA SER A 221 -13.79 -0.99 -10.61
C SER A 221 -12.31 -1.28 -10.79
N PHE A 222 -11.95 -2.20 -11.69
CA PHE A 222 -10.55 -2.50 -12.04
C PHE A 222 -9.83 -1.25 -12.58
N TYR A 223 -10.43 -0.51 -13.51
CA TYR A 223 -9.81 0.71 -14.04
C TYR A 223 -9.69 1.81 -12.99
N ARG A 224 -10.64 1.94 -12.05
CA ARG A 224 -10.52 2.85 -10.90
C ARG A 224 -9.34 2.45 -9.99
N TYR A 225 -9.24 1.18 -9.62
CA TYR A 225 -8.14 0.62 -8.83
C TYR A 225 -6.77 0.89 -9.47
N VAL A 226 -6.61 0.54 -10.75
CA VAL A 226 -5.36 0.76 -11.51
C VAL A 226 -5.05 2.25 -11.69
N THR A 227 -6.06 3.12 -11.86
CA THR A 227 -5.84 4.58 -11.96
C THR A 227 -5.29 5.17 -10.66
N VAL A 228 -5.75 4.71 -9.50
CA VAL A 228 -5.20 5.16 -8.21
C VAL A 228 -3.79 4.63 -7.99
N LEU A 229 -3.50 3.37 -8.34
CA LEU A 229 -2.14 2.82 -8.28
C LEU A 229 -1.16 3.55 -9.20
N PHE A 230 -1.58 3.87 -10.43
CA PHE A 230 -0.82 4.72 -11.36
C PHE A 230 -0.53 6.09 -10.75
N ALA A 231 -1.54 6.74 -10.15
CA ALA A 231 -1.37 8.05 -9.52
C ALA A 231 -0.40 8.00 -8.33
N LEU A 232 -0.54 7.02 -7.43
CA LEU A 232 0.35 6.87 -6.26
C LEU A 232 1.81 6.61 -6.68
N ASN A 233 2.06 5.61 -7.53
CA ASN A 233 3.40 5.31 -8.04
C ASN A 233 3.97 6.47 -8.89
N GLY A 234 3.12 7.20 -9.62
CA GLY A 234 3.50 8.41 -10.35
C GLY A 234 3.95 9.55 -9.43
N ILE A 235 3.29 9.74 -8.28
CA ILE A 235 3.66 10.77 -7.30
C ILE A 235 4.87 10.34 -6.47
N GLU A 236 4.98 9.07 -6.04
CA GLU A 236 6.21 8.53 -5.44
C GLU A 236 7.41 8.67 -6.42
N GLY A 237 7.20 8.37 -7.71
CA GLY A 237 8.19 8.58 -8.78
C GLY A 237 8.59 10.05 -8.96
N PHE A 238 7.62 10.98 -8.95
CA PHE A 238 7.92 12.41 -9.03
C PHE A 238 8.65 12.94 -7.77
N GLY A 239 8.27 12.46 -6.59
CA GLY A 239 8.93 12.81 -5.33
C GLY A 239 10.38 12.31 -5.24
N SER A 240 10.63 11.06 -5.67
CA SER A 240 11.98 10.50 -5.75
C SER A 240 12.83 11.18 -6.84
N LEU A 241 12.25 11.57 -7.99
CA LEU A 241 12.96 12.40 -8.98
C LEU A 241 13.38 13.77 -8.41
N LEU A 242 12.48 14.46 -7.69
CA LEU A 242 12.80 15.72 -7.02
C LEU A 242 13.94 15.55 -6.01
N LEU A 243 13.92 14.48 -5.22
CA LEU A 243 14.94 14.19 -4.22
C LEU A 243 16.29 13.79 -4.83
N GLY A 244 16.31 13.07 -5.96
CA GLY A 244 17.53 12.82 -6.73
C GLY A 244 18.17 14.11 -7.26
N ILE A 245 17.36 15.09 -7.68
CA ILE A 245 17.83 16.42 -8.11
C ILE A 245 18.22 17.32 -6.91
N GLY A 246 18.01 16.87 -5.67
CA GLY A 246 18.35 17.62 -4.44
C GLY A 246 17.26 18.61 -3.98
N ALA A 247 16.06 18.58 -4.58
CA ALA A 247 14.97 19.46 -4.21
C ALA A 247 14.25 18.96 -2.95
N SER A 248 14.45 19.64 -1.82
CA SER A 248 13.87 19.29 -0.51
C SER A 248 12.33 19.29 -0.46
N PHE A 249 11.63 19.90 -1.41
CA PHE A 249 10.19 19.73 -1.53
C PHE A 249 9.79 18.28 -1.87
N GLY A 250 10.67 17.50 -2.51
CA GLY A 250 10.42 16.09 -2.84
C GLY A 250 10.14 15.20 -1.63
N TYR A 251 10.62 15.56 -0.42
CA TYR A 251 10.27 14.87 0.83
C TYR A 251 8.76 14.97 1.11
N CYS A 252 8.11 16.10 0.82
CA CYS A 252 6.65 16.24 0.93
C CYS A 252 5.92 15.31 -0.03
N VAL A 253 6.36 15.30 -1.29
CA VAL A 253 5.72 14.57 -2.39
C VAL A 253 5.84 13.06 -2.16
N TYR A 254 7.05 12.57 -1.88
CA TYR A 254 7.33 11.16 -1.64
C TYR A 254 6.69 10.66 -0.34
N GLY A 255 6.82 11.43 0.75
CA GLY A 255 6.27 11.05 2.05
C GLY A 255 4.75 10.95 2.04
N PHE A 256 4.06 11.94 1.45
CA PHE A 256 2.60 11.91 1.34
C PHE A 256 2.11 10.77 0.45
N ALA A 257 2.76 10.50 -0.68
CA ALA A 257 2.37 9.40 -1.57
C ALA A 257 2.60 8.02 -0.93
N SER A 258 3.74 7.82 -0.28
CA SER A 258 4.05 6.59 0.48
C SER A 258 3.06 6.38 1.62
N PHE A 259 2.76 7.40 2.42
CA PHE A 259 1.73 7.32 3.46
C PHE A 259 0.34 7.00 2.87
N ALA A 260 -0.05 7.68 1.79
CA ALA A 260 -1.31 7.41 1.09
C ALA A 260 -1.38 5.99 0.52
N TYR A 261 -0.26 5.41 0.07
CA TYR A 261 -0.18 4.00 -0.32
C TYR A 261 -0.46 3.08 0.89
N TYR A 262 0.30 3.16 1.98
CA TYR A 262 0.08 2.30 3.16
C TYR A 262 -1.31 2.47 3.78
N ALA A 263 -1.86 3.68 3.77
CA ALA A 263 -3.16 4.03 4.36
C ALA A 263 -4.36 3.68 3.49
N LEU A 264 -4.33 3.99 2.18
CA LEU A 264 -5.48 3.87 1.29
C LEU A 264 -5.50 2.55 0.51
N TYR A 265 -4.37 1.88 0.32
CA TYR A 265 -4.32 0.63 -0.45
C TYR A 265 -5.22 -0.48 0.14
N PRO A 266 -5.18 -0.82 1.45
CA PRO A 266 -6.05 -1.85 2.00
C PRO A 266 -7.57 -1.57 1.87
N PRO A 267 -8.10 -0.38 2.21
CA PRO A 267 -9.52 -0.08 1.99
C PRO A 267 -9.89 0.07 0.51
N LEU A 268 -8.97 0.53 -0.36
CA LEU A 268 -9.19 0.55 -1.81
C LEU A 268 -9.38 -0.87 -2.36
N LEU A 269 -8.50 -1.81 -2.01
CA LEU A 269 -8.62 -3.23 -2.38
C LEU A 269 -9.96 -3.80 -1.92
N TYR A 270 -10.34 -3.56 -0.65
CA TYR A 270 -11.66 -3.98 -0.16
C TYR A 270 -12.79 -3.38 -1.01
N SER A 271 -12.75 -2.07 -1.26
CA SER A 271 -13.82 -1.32 -1.93
C SER A 271 -13.97 -1.63 -3.43
N THR A 272 -12.91 -2.06 -4.12
CA THR A 272 -12.95 -2.34 -5.57
C THR A 272 -13.03 -3.83 -5.91
N PHE A 273 -12.95 -4.72 -4.91
CA PHE A 273 -12.93 -6.17 -5.16
C PHE A 273 -13.85 -6.93 -4.19
N LEU A 274 -13.59 -6.83 -2.88
CA LEU A 274 -14.35 -7.57 -1.87
C LEU A 274 -15.79 -7.06 -1.74
N SER A 275 -16.03 -5.74 -1.74
CA SER A 275 -17.40 -5.23 -1.60
C SER A 275 -18.24 -5.34 -2.86
N GLU A 276 -17.65 -5.39 -4.07
CA GLU A 276 -18.42 -5.74 -5.28
C GLU A 276 -18.92 -7.19 -5.17
N PHE A 277 -18.01 -8.11 -4.83
CA PHE A 277 -18.34 -9.53 -4.68
C PHE A 277 -19.33 -9.80 -3.54
N LEU A 278 -19.06 -9.30 -2.33
CA LEU A 278 -19.95 -9.46 -1.17
C LEU A 278 -21.30 -8.75 -1.33
N GLY A 279 -21.46 -7.84 -2.31
CA GLY A 279 -22.73 -7.22 -2.69
C GLY A 279 -23.46 -7.98 -3.81
N GLU A 280 -22.74 -8.54 -4.78
CA GLU A 280 -23.32 -9.46 -5.78
C GLU A 280 -23.90 -10.71 -5.11
N GLU A 281 -23.29 -11.19 -4.02
CA GLU A 281 -23.84 -12.28 -3.21
C GLU A 281 -25.08 -11.88 -2.40
N ASP A 282 -25.22 -10.62 -1.96
CA ASP A 282 -26.46 -10.16 -1.31
C ASP A 282 -27.62 -10.23 -2.31
N VAL A 283 -27.44 -9.69 -3.52
CA VAL A 283 -28.47 -9.72 -4.57
C VAL A 283 -28.83 -11.16 -4.94
N GLN A 284 -27.86 -12.06 -5.07
CA GLN A 284 -28.14 -13.47 -5.38
C GLN A 284 -28.88 -14.20 -4.24
N MET A 285 -28.56 -13.91 -2.97
CA MET A 285 -29.30 -14.46 -1.83
C MET A 285 -30.72 -13.89 -1.73
N GLU A 286 -30.91 -12.60 -2.02
CA GLU A 286 -32.23 -11.96 -2.07
C GLU A 286 -33.07 -12.51 -3.22
N ASP A 287 -32.55 -12.59 -4.45
CA ASP A 287 -33.23 -13.18 -5.62
C ASP A 287 -33.64 -14.64 -5.37
N ALA A 288 -32.74 -15.45 -4.78
CA ALA A 288 -33.04 -16.82 -4.40
C ALA A 288 -34.18 -16.89 -3.37
N TYR A 289 -34.12 -16.08 -2.30
CA TYR A 289 -35.16 -16.01 -1.28
C TYR A 289 -36.52 -15.53 -1.83
N TYR A 290 -36.52 -14.53 -2.72
CA TYR A 290 -37.73 -14.10 -3.43
C TYR A 290 -38.30 -15.21 -4.32
N SER A 291 -37.47 -16.04 -4.95
CA SER A 291 -37.93 -17.21 -5.70
C SER A 291 -38.53 -18.29 -4.81
N GLU A 292 -37.93 -18.59 -3.65
CA GLU A 292 -38.49 -19.55 -2.67
C GLU A 292 -39.84 -19.06 -2.11
N MET A 293 -39.97 -17.76 -1.79
CA MET A 293 -41.26 -17.18 -1.37
C MET A 293 -42.30 -17.25 -2.48
N LYS A 294 -41.91 -17.05 -3.74
CA LYS A 294 -42.82 -17.15 -4.89
C LYS A 294 -43.30 -18.58 -5.11
N ASP A 295 -42.39 -19.56 -5.11
CA ASP A 295 -42.74 -20.98 -5.30
C ASP A 295 -43.55 -21.54 -4.11
N ALA A 296 -43.47 -20.90 -2.93
CA ALA A 296 -44.34 -21.15 -1.78
C ALA A 296 -45.75 -20.49 -1.89
N GLY A 297 -46.08 -19.84 -3.01
CA GLY A 297 -47.37 -19.18 -3.23
C GLY A 297 -47.58 -17.87 -2.46
N TYR A 298 -46.55 -17.32 -1.82
CA TYR A 298 -46.65 -16.15 -0.93
C TYR A 298 -47.01 -14.84 -1.68
N PHE A 299 -46.97 -14.85 -3.01
CA PHE A 299 -47.34 -13.73 -3.88
C PHE A 299 -48.58 -14.01 -4.77
N ASP A 300 -49.16 -15.22 -4.70
CA ASP A 300 -50.34 -15.61 -5.50
C ASP A 300 -51.66 -15.14 -4.84
N GLY A 301 -51.64 -13.96 -4.21
CA GLY A 301 -52.84 -13.35 -3.62
C GLY A 301 -53.78 -12.83 -4.71
N ASP A 302 -55.05 -13.24 -4.65
CA ASP A 302 -56.07 -12.87 -5.62
C ASP A 302 -56.25 -11.34 -5.71
N TRP A 303 -56.01 -10.77 -6.90
CA TRP A 303 -56.29 -9.37 -7.22
C TRP A 303 -57.68 -9.24 -7.87
N GLU A 304 -58.74 -9.40 -7.06
CA GLU A 304 -60.12 -9.01 -7.41
C GLU A 304 -60.47 -7.59 -6.94
#